data_AF-A0A383XR82-F1
#
_entry.id   AF-A0A383XR82-F1
#
_cell.length_a   1.000
_cell.length_b   1.000
_cell.length_c   1.000
_cell.angle_alpha   90.00
_cell.angle_beta   90.00
_cell.angle_gamma   90.00
#
_symmetry.space_group_name_H-M   'P 1'
#
loop_
_entity.id
_entity.type
_entity.pdbx_description
1 polymer ?
#
loop_
_entity_poly.entity_id
_entity_poly.type
_entity_poly.pdbx_seq_one_letter_code
_entity_poly.pdbx_strand_id
1 'polypeptide(L)'
;MDKAIAAVATVRNAIIDTVNELCIPAGGCIHLATLKAHIGGLRVRKDDYTDALSSLVHQGVFTTEVDGEGLLLQLTEVGADVVYAPPSLVRPMDWIAAFRTLKAQREFLRRPAANDGPVYGRRANDQPLSVSAY
;
A
#
# COMPACT_ATOMS: atom_id res chain seq x y z
N MET A 1 5.56 21.35 -0.84
CA MET A 1 4.82 20.10 -0.63
C MET A 1 5.86 18.99 -0.54
N ASP A 2 6.04 18.17 0.50
CA ASP A 2 5.08 17.71 1.53
C ASP A 2 5.76 17.06 2.75
N LYS A 3 6.91 17.55 3.25
CA LYS A 3 7.50 16.91 4.45
C LYS A 3 6.60 17.02 5.69
N ALA A 4 5.96 18.16 5.88
CA ALA A 4 4.99 18.37 6.95
C ALA A 4 3.71 17.54 6.74
N ILE A 5 3.17 17.52 5.52
CA ILE A 5 1.99 16.71 5.17
C ILE A 5 2.28 15.21 5.34
N ALA A 6 3.46 14.75 4.94
CA ALA A 6 3.90 13.37 5.15
C ALA A 6 4.07 13.04 6.64
N ALA A 7 4.61 13.97 7.45
CA ALA A 7 4.73 13.79 8.89
C ALA A 7 3.35 13.66 9.56
N VAL A 8 2.42 14.57 9.24
CA VAL A 8 1.03 14.53 9.72
C VAL A 8 0.34 13.23 9.31
N ALA A 9 0.49 12.80 8.06
CA ALA A 9 -0.07 11.54 7.57
C ALA A 9 0.54 10.31 8.28
N THR A 10 1.83 10.35 8.57
CA THR A 10 2.53 9.27 9.30
C THR A 10 2.01 9.16 10.73
N VAL A 11 1.84 10.29 11.42
CA VAL A 11 1.24 10.30 12.77
C VAL A 11 -0.18 9.78 12.72
N ARG A 12 -0.97 10.22 11.73
CA ARG A 12 -2.36 9.79 11.58
C ARG A 12 -2.48 8.27 11.46
N ASN A 13 -1.63 7.66 10.62
CA ASN A 13 -1.60 6.21 10.46
C ASN A 13 -1.14 5.53 11.75
N ALA A 14 -0.11 6.05 12.42
CA ALA A 14 0.35 5.49 13.69
C ALA A 14 -0.72 5.52 14.79
N ILE A 15 -1.56 6.57 14.84
CA ILE A 15 -2.72 6.64 15.73
C ILE A 15 -3.72 5.53 15.41
N ILE A 16 -4.06 5.36 14.13
CA ILE A 16 -4.99 4.32 13.66
C ILE A 16 -4.45 2.93 13.98
N ASP A 17 -3.17 2.68 13.69
CA ASP A 17 -2.50 1.41 13.95
C ASP A 17 -2.49 1.08 15.45
N THR A 18 -2.24 2.07 16.31
CA THR A 18 -2.29 1.90 17.77
C THR A 18 -3.68 1.50 18.25
N VAL A 19 -4.73 2.15 17.73
CA VAL A 19 -6.12 1.85 18.09
C VAL A 19 -6.51 0.44 17.62
N ASN A 20 -6.05 0.04 16.44
CA ASN A 20 -6.25 -1.30 15.88
C ASN A 20 -5.50 -2.37 16.70
N GLU A 21 -4.23 -2.12 17.07
CA GLU A 21 -3.42 -3.03 17.90
C GLU A 21 -4.04 -3.24 19.29
N LEU A 22 -4.64 -2.19 19.85
CA LEU A 22 -5.33 -2.25 21.13
C LEU A 22 -6.77 -2.79 21.04
N CYS A 23 -7.24 -3.14 19.84
CA CYS A 23 -8.56 -3.70 19.58
C CYS A 23 -9.70 -2.89 20.23
N ILE A 24 -9.63 -1.56 20.16
CA ILE A 24 -10.61 -0.68 20.81
C ILE A 24 -11.96 -0.79 20.06
N PRO A 25 -13.05 -1.22 20.71
CA PRO A 25 -14.34 -1.33 20.05
C PRO A 25 -14.91 0.05 19.70
N ALA A 26 -15.91 0.09 18.81
CA ALA A 26 -16.68 1.30 18.59
C ALA A 26 -17.31 1.79 19.91
N GLY A 27 -17.25 3.09 20.15
CA GLY A 27 -17.62 3.72 21.42
C GLY A 27 -16.59 3.54 22.55
N GLY A 28 -15.53 2.77 22.33
CA GLY A 28 -14.43 2.59 23.29
C GLY A 28 -13.53 3.82 23.39
N CYS A 29 -12.90 4.01 24.55
CA CYS A 29 -12.11 5.20 24.86
C CYS A 29 -10.64 4.86 25.12
N ILE A 30 -9.75 5.79 24.75
CA ILE A 30 -8.31 5.73 25.04
C ILE A 30 -7.79 7.09 25.49
N HIS A 31 -6.97 7.09 26.55
CA HIS A 31 -6.29 8.31 26.97
C HIS A 31 -5.22 8.72 25.95
N LEU A 32 -5.14 10.03 25.70
CA LEU A 32 -4.10 10.61 24.86
C LEU A 32 -2.69 10.27 25.36
N ALA A 33 -2.52 10.14 26.69
CA ALA A 33 -1.24 9.75 27.29
C ALA A 33 -0.81 8.34 26.85
N THR A 34 -1.73 7.38 26.85
CA THR A 34 -1.50 5.99 26.40
C THR A 34 -1.16 5.96 24.91
N LEU A 35 -1.88 6.75 24.10
CA LEU A 35 -1.63 6.88 22.67
C LEU A 35 -0.22 7.44 22.40
N LYS A 36 0.18 8.50 23.12
CA LYS A 36 1.52 9.09 23.03
C LYS A 36 2.62 8.13 23.48
N ALA A 37 2.36 7.28 24.48
CA ALA A 37 3.32 6.29 24.93
C ALA A 37 3.60 5.23 23.85
N HIS A 38 2.57 4.76 23.14
CA HIS A 38 2.72 3.82 22.03
C HIS A 38 3.40 4.45 20.81
N ILE A 39 3.05 5.71 20.51
CA ILE A 39 3.60 6.47 19.39
C ILE A 39 5.00 7.02 19.67
N GLY A 40 5.46 7.01 20.93
CA GLY A 40 6.66 7.72 21.41
C GLY A 40 7.98 7.37 20.72
N GLY A 41 8.04 6.27 19.95
CA GLY A 41 9.17 5.96 19.07
C GLY A 41 9.29 6.87 17.84
N LEU A 42 8.22 7.56 17.45
CA LEU A 42 8.20 8.48 16.31
C LEU A 42 8.73 9.87 16.73
N ARG A 43 9.79 10.32 16.05
CA ARG A 43 10.34 11.68 16.22
C ARG A 43 9.49 12.70 15.47
N VAL A 44 8.34 13.04 16.04
CA VAL A 44 7.38 13.98 15.44
C VAL A 44 7.32 15.27 16.24
N ARG A 45 7.07 16.41 15.58
CA ARG A 45 6.84 17.67 16.27
C ARG A 45 5.48 17.63 16.96
N LYS A 46 5.37 18.39 18.06
CA LYS A 46 4.11 18.53 18.80
C LYS A 46 2.98 19.08 17.91
N ASP A 47 3.32 19.99 17.01
CA ASP A 47 2.35 20.63 16.11
C ASP A 47 1.80 19.61 15.11
N ASP A 48 2.65 18.83 14.45
CA ASP A 48 2.25 17.77 13.52
C ASP A 48 1.31 16.73 14.18
N TYR A 49 1.57 16.42 15.45
CA TYR A 49 0.71 15.52 16.23
C TYR A 49 -0.65 16.14 16.53
N THR A 50 -0.67 17.43 16.88
CA THR A 50 -1.91 18.15 17.17
C THR A 50 -2.76 18.31 15.92
N ASP A 51 -2.12 18.58 14.77
CA ASP A 51 -2.77 18.67 13.47
C ASP A 51 -3.35 17.32 13.02
N ALA A 52 -2.59 16.22 13.22
CA ALA A 52 -3.08 14.87 12.92
C ALA A 52 -4.30 14.51 13.78
N LEU A 53 -4.26 14.80 15.08
CA LEU A 53 -5.37 14.57 16.00
C LEU A 53 -6.60 15.38 15.59
N SER A 54 -6.40 16.68 15.34
CA SER A 54 -7.47 17.60 14.92
C SER A 54 -8.10 17.17 13.60
N SER A 55 -7.28 16.65 12.67
CA SER A 55 -7.76 16.10 11.40
C SER A 55 -8.67 14.89 11.61
N LEU A 56 -8.29 13.96 12.49
CA LEU A 56 -9.08 12.75 12.77
C LEU A 56 -10.40 13.07 13.50
N VAL A 57 -10.37 14.04 14.42
CA VAL A 57 -11.58 14.52 15.09
C VAL A 57 -12.50 15.25 14.12
N HIS A 58 -11.96 16.11 13.25
CA HIS A 58 -12.73 16.83 12.24
C HIS A 58 -13.38 15.88 11.22
N GLN A 59 -12.72 14.77 10.88
CA GLN A 59 -13.26 13.71 10.03
C GLN A 59 -14.29 12.83 10.73
N GLY A 60 -14.50 13.02 12.05
CA GLY A 60 -15.45 12.25 12.84
C GLY A 60 -14.96 10.85 13.20
N VAL A 61 -13.66 10.54 13.05
CA VAL A 61 -13.08 9.24 13.44
C VAL A 61 -13.06 9.09 14.96
N PHE A 62 -12.72 10.17 15.66
CA PHE A 62 -12.73 10.22 17.11
C PHE A 62 -13.58 11.39 17.61
N THR A 63 -14.21 11.21 18.76
CA THR A 63 -14.72 12.28 19.61
C THR A 63 -13.77 12.48 20.78
N THR A 64 -13.69 13.70 21.31
CA THR A 64 -12.83 14.02 22.45
C THR A 64 -13.67 14.27 23.69
N GLU A 65 -13.30 13.64 24.79
CA GLU A 65 -13.85 13.90 26.12
C GLU A 65 -12.72 14.26 27.08
N VAL A 66 -13.03 14.95 28.17
CA VAL A 66 -12.05 15.28 29.21
C VAL A 66 -12.55 14.68 30.52
N ASP A 67 -11.67 13.94 31.18
CA ASP A 67 -11.92 13.39 32.52
C ASP A 67 -10.88 13.91 33.52
N GLY A 68 -10.87 13.32 34.73
CA GLY A 68 -9.94 13.70 35.79
C GLY A 68 -8.47 13.36 35.51
N GLU A 69 -8.19 12.46 34.56
CA GLU A 69 -6.84 12.00 34.23
C GLU A 69 -6.30 12.65 32.94
N GLY A 70 -7.17 13.21 32.09
CA GLY A 70 -6.82 14.07 30.98
C GLY A 70 -7.77 13.98 29.79
N LEU A 71 -7.19 14.08 28.58
CA LEU A 71 -7.95 14.00 27.34
C LEU A 71 -8.16 12.53 26.94
N LEU A 72 -9.42 12.15 26.78
CA LEU A 72 -9.90 10.89 26.23
C LEU A 72 -10.27 11.06 24.76
N LEU A 73 -9.92 10.06 23.96
CA LEU A 73 -10.38 9.88 22.59
C LEU A 73 -11.33 8.71 22.57
N GLN A 74 -12.58 8.94 22.18
CA GLN A 74 -13.55 7.90 21.96
C GLN A 74 -13.61 7.58 20.47
N LEU A 75 -13.48 6.30 20.12
CA LEU A 75 -13.63 5.84 18.74
C LEU A 75 -15.11 5.89 18.36
N THR A 76 -15.46 6.60 17.30
CA THR A 76 -16.85 6.64 16.82
C THR A 76 -17.17 5.39 16.01
N GLU A 77 -18.46 5.12 15.78
CA GLU A 77 -18.89 4.07 14.84
C GLU A 77 -18.30 4.26 13.44
N VAL A 78 -18.33 5.50 12.94
CA VAL A 78 -17.74 5.86 11.63
C VAL A 78 -16.21 5.71 11.65
N GLY A 79 -15.57 6.01 12.78
CA GLY A 79 -14.15 5.81 12.96
C GLY A 79 -13.77 4.34 12.98
N ALA A 80 -14.58 3.49 13.60
CA ALA A 80 -14.38 2.05 13.59
C ALA A 80 -14.43 1.49 12.16
N ASP A 81 -15.34 1.98 11.31
CA ASP A 81 -15.36 1.63 9.89
C ASP A 81 -14.07 2.04 9.17
N VAL A 82 -13.43 3.15 9.56
CA VAL A 82 -12.15 3.61 8.97
C VAL A 82 -10.96 2.81 9.49
N VAL A 83 -10.91 2.53 10.79
CA VAL A 83 -9.80 1.83 11.46
C VAL A 83 -9.81 0.34 11.08
N TYR A 84 -10.99 -0.27 11.07
CA TYR A 84 -11.18 -1.69 10.80
C TYR A 84 -11.66 -1.97 9.38
N ALA A 85 -11.72 -0.95 8.52
CA ALA A 85 -11.92 -1.17 7.08
C ALA A 85 -10.95 -2.27 6.65
N PRO A 86 -11.44 -3.37 6.04
CA PRO A 86 -10.54 -4.35 5.47
C PRO A 86 -9.60 -3.60 4.55
N PRO A 87 -8.27 -3.87 4.60
CA PRO A 87 -7.34 -3.22 3.71
C PRO A 87 -7.93 -3.37 2.32
N SER A 88 -8.05 -2.25 1.60
CA SER A 88 -8.46 -2.27 0.21
C SER A 88 -7.37 -3.02 -0.55
N LEU A 89 -7.42 -4.35 -0.49
CA LEU A 89 -6.77 -5.22 -1.42
C LEU A 89 -7.17 -4.63 -2.76
N VAL A 90 -6.17 -4.16 -3.51
CA VAL A 90 -6.33 -3.76 -4.90
C VAL A 90 -7.24 -4.81 -5.50
N ARG A 91 -8.43 -4.39 -5.97
CA ARG A 91 -9.46 -5.34 -6.40
C ARG A 91 -8.76 -6.37 -7.31
N PRO A 92 -9.08 -7.67 -7.20
CA PRO A 92 -8.51 -8.71 -8.07
C PRO A 92 -8.71 -8.48 -9.59
N MET A 93 -9.21 -7.32 -10.03
CA MET A 93 -9.31 -6.96 -11.44
C MET A 93 -7.99 -6.57 -12.09
N ASP A 94 -6.95 -6.17 -11.34
CA ASP A 94 -5.72 -5.71 -11.98
C ASP A 94 -4.67 -6.81 -12.21
N TRP A 95 -4.71 -7.95 -11.52
CA TRP A 95 -3.75 -9.03 -11.80
C TRP A 95 -4.07 -9.73 -13.12
N ILE A 96 -5.35 -9.96 -13.44
CA ILE A 96 -5.75 -10.55 -14.73
C ILE A 96 -5.48 -9.58 -15.87
N ALA A 97 -5.78 -8.29 -15.69
CA ALA A 97 -5.47 -7.27 -16.67
C ALA A 97 -3.95 -7.14 -16.87
N ALA A 98 -3.16 -7.03 -15.80
CA ALA A 98 -1.69 -7.01 -15.86
C ALA A 98 -1.11 -8.28 -16.50
N PHE A 99 -1.67 -9.46 -16.21
CA PHE A 99 -1.24 -10.72 -16.81
C PHE A 99 -1.60 -10.80 -18.29
N ARG A 100 -2.76 -10.28 -18.70
CA ARG A 100 -3.12 -10.13 -20.12
C ARG A 100 -2.19 -9.15 -20.83
N THR A 101 -1.82 -8.04 -20.19
CA THR A 101 -0.86 -7.08 -20.73
C THR A 101 0.53 -7.71 -20.90
N LEU A 102 1.00 -8.47 -19.91
CA LEU A 102 2.26 -9.23 -19.99
C LEU A 102 2.21 -10.33 -21.06
N LYS A 103 1.08 -11.03 -21.20
CA LYS A 103 0.88 -12.04 -22.25
C LYS A 103 0.88 -11.40 -23.64
N ALA A 104 0.24 -10.24 -23.81
CA ALA A 104 0.25 -9.47 -25.05
C ALA A 104 1.66 -8.94 -25.37
N GLN A 105 2.43 -8.49 -24.37
CA GLN A 105 3.85 -8.13 -24.55
C GLN A 105 4.70 -9.34 -24.96
N ARG A 106 4.39 -10.54 -24.45
CA ARG A 106 5.05 -11.79 -24.89
C ARG A 106 4.71 -12.15 -26.34
N GLU A 107 3.57 -11.71 -26.85
CA GLU A 107 3.19 -11.83 -28.26
C GLU A 107 4.01 -10.90 -29.16
N PHE A 108 4.36 -9.69 -28.69
CA PHE A 108 5.32 -8.81 -29.38
C PHE A 108 6.76 -9.36 -29.37
N LEU A 109 7.13 -10.14 -28.36
CA LEU A 109 8.43 -10.82 -28.26
C LEU A 109 8.45 -12.19 -28.94
N ARG A 110 7.32 -12.63 -29.52
CA ARG A 110 7.30 -13.85 -30.34
C ARG A 110 8.18 -13.57 -31.57
N ARG A 111 9.23 -14.36 -31.72
CA ARG A 111 10.15 -14.25 -32.87
C ARG A 111 9.32 -14.19 -34.16
N PRO A 112 9.64 -13.30 -35.10
CA PRO A 112 8.97 -13.30 -36.40
C PRO A 112 9.10 -14.69 -37.02
N ALA A 113 7.99 -15.24 -37.53
CA ALA A 113 7.97 -16.55 -38.21
C ALA A 113 8.93 -16.64 -39.42
N ALA A 114 9.50 -15.50 -39.84
CA ALA A 114 10.53 -15.40 -40.87
C ALA A 114 11.85 -16.14 -40.52
N ASN A 115 12.06 -16.50 -39.24
CA ASN A 115 13.29 -17.14 -38.77
C ASN A 115 13.17 -18.65 -38.52
N ASP A 116 12.04 -19.28 -38.86
CA ASP A 116 11.82 -20.72 -38.65
C ASP A 116 12.06 -21.55 -39.92
N GLY A 117 12.50 -20.92 -41.02
CA GLY A 117 12.88 -21.61 -42.24
C GLY A 117 14.18 -22.42 -42.07
N PRO A 118 14.36 -23.55 -42.80
CA PRO A 118 15.54 -24.44 -42.68
C PRO A 118 16.88 -23.79 -43.05
N VAL A 119 16.86 -22.52 -43.48
CA VAL A 119 18.01 -21.72 -43.93
C VAL A 119 18.38 -20.63 -42.91
N TYR A 120 17.59 -20.43 -41.84
CA TYR A 120 17.89 -19.41 -40.84
C TYR A 120 19.22 -19.71 -40.13
N GLY A 121 20.14 -18.73 -40.15
CA GLY A 121 21.49 -18.86 -39.60
C GLY A 121 22.54 -19.43 -40.56
N ARG A 122 22.19 -19.83 -41.79
CA ARG A 122 23.17 -20.24 -42.81
C ARG A 122 23.76 -19.03 -43.52
N ARG A 123 25.07 -19.02 -43.73
CA ARG A 123 25.74 -18.00 -44.55
C ARG A 123 25.51 -18.32 -46.03
N ALA A 124 25.49 -17.32 -46.90
CA ALA A 124 25.27 -17.50 -48.34
C ALA A 124 26.26 -18.47 -49.02
N ASN A 125 27.38 -18.78 -48.35
CA ASN A 125 28.43 -19.64 -48.84
C ASN A 125 28.43 -21.05 -48.20
N ASP A 126 27.44 -21.37 -47.36
CA ASP A 126 27.28 -22.73 -46.81
C ASP A 126 26.78 -23.66 -47.92
N GLN A 127 27.70 -24.13 -48.75
CA GLN A 127 27.43 -25.23 -49.67
C GLN A 127 27.14 -26.50 -48.87
N PRO A 128 26.13 -27.30 -49.25
CA PRO A 128 25.93 -28.61 -48.67
C PRO A 128 27.16 -29.46 -49.00
N LEU A 129 27.91 -29.89 -47.97
CA LEU A 129 28.91 -30.94 -48.12
C LEU A 129 28.17 -32.17 -48.64
N SER A 130 28.39 -32.50 -49.92
CA SER A 130 27.98 -33.78 -50.47
C SER A 130 28.77 -34.85 -49.75
N VAL A 131 28.09 -35.60 -48.88
CA VAL A 131 28.68 -36.78 -48.25
C VAL A 131 28.80 -37.82 -49.35
N SER A 132 30.03 -38.00 -49.84
CA SER A 132 30.39 -39.10 -50.73
C SER A 132 30.24 -40.40 -49.95
N ALA A 133 29.21 -41.17 -50.28
CA ALA A 133 29.04 -42.53 -49.80
C ALA A 133 30.12 -43.40 -50.46
N TYR A 134 31.04 -43.92 -49.65
CA TYR A 134 31.81 -45.12 -49.96
C TYR A 134 31.08 -46.33 -49.40
#